data_AF-A0AA45MUH8-F1
#
_entry.id   AF-A0AA45MUH8-F1
#
_cell.length_a   1.000
_cell.length_b   1.000
_cell.length_c   1.000
_cell.angle_alpha   90.00
_cell.angle_beta   90.00
_cell.angle_gamma   90.00
#
_symmetry.space_group_name_H-M   'P 1'
#
loop_
_entity.id
_entity.type
_entity.pdbx_description
1 polymer ?
#
loop_
_entity_poly.entity_id
_entity_poly.type
_entity_poly.pdbx_seq_one_letter_code
_entity_poly.pdbx_strand_id
1 'polypeptide(L)'
;MRKAIAFEMPGFQASVALGMAHLDEQHIYDLLSNADMVRRIAPDGHEILPIANDMVQAIAEIQARAQRLGKFGVNGDEMRVLRDGIGKTMVYLRAVPNVDISRAASAALAEFDRTGVLRV
;
A
#
# COMPACT_ATOMS: atom_id res chain seq x y z
N MET A 1 20.25 25.42 -0.80
CA MET A 1 19.49 24.57 -1.74
C MET A 1 18.48 23.74 -0.96
N ARG A 2 17.19 23.97 -1.28
CA ARG A 2 15.95 23.20 -1.04
C ARG A 2 15.84 22.23 0.17
N LYS A 3 15.09 22.68 1.18
CA LYS A 3 14.38 21.88 2.22
C LYS A 3 13.19 21.04 1.68
N ALA A 4 13.18 20.70 0.38
CA ALA A 4 12.00 20.13 -0.31
C ALA A 4 12.24 18.71 -0.85
N ILE A 5 13.26 18.01 -0.37
CA ILE A 5 13.54 16.61 -0.72
C ILE A 5 13.64 15.78 0.56
N ALA A 6 12.82 16.10 1.56
CA ALA A 6 12.31 15.05 2.42
C ALA A 6 11.25 14.37 1.57
N PHE A 7 11.67 13.31 0.87
CA PHE A 7 10.75 12.39 0.20
C PHE A 7 9.60 12.10 1.17
N GLU A 8 8.43 12.65 0.88
CA GLU A 8 7.15 12.12 1.35
C GLU A 8 7.07 10.72 0.75
N MET A 9 7.78 9.77 1.38
CA MET A 9 7.56 8.37 1.09
C MET A 9 6.08 8.12 1.43
N PRO A 10 5.29 7.55 0.50
CA PRO A 10 3.91 7.16 0.77
C PRO A 10 3.78 6.37 2.09
N GLY A 11 4.82 5.62 2.47
CA GLY A 11 4.87 4.90 3.74
C GLY A 11 5.02 5.73 5.02
N PHE A 12 5.58 6.95 4.99
CA PHE A 12 5.66 7.79 6.20
C PHE A 12 4.30 8.46 6.48
N GLN A 13 3.63 8.97 5.44
CA GLN A 13 2.25 9.46 5.58
C GLN A 13 1.28 8.31 5.93
N ALA A 14 1.43 7.13 5.36
CA ALA A 14 0.69 5.93 5.79
C ALA A 14 0.98 5.55 7.26
N SER A 15 2.22 5.70 7.74
CA SER A 15 2.56 5.44 9.16
C SER A 15 1.98 6.48 10.13
N VAL A 16 1.84 7.73 9.68
CA VAL A 16 1.19 8.82 10.43
C VAL A 16 -0.34 8.69 10.39
N ALA A 17 -0.92 8.21 9.28
CA ALA A 17 -2.36 7.93 9.13
C ALA A 17 -2.86 6.89 10.15
N LEU A 18 -1.98 5.99 10.61
CA LEU A 18 -2.24 5.06 11.71
C LEU A 18 -2.30 5.75 13.09
N GLY A 19 -2.27 7.08 13.16
CA GLY A 19 -2.54 7.90 14.33
C GLY A 19 -3.53 9.05 14.08
N MET A 20 -4.24 9.05 12.94
CA MET A 20 -5.19 10.12 12.58
C MET A 20 -6.62 9.79 13.00
N ALA A 21 -7.40 10.84 13.34
CA ALA A 21 -8.78 10.71 13.81
C ALA A 21 -9.72 10.06 12.76
N HIS A 22 -9.41 10.15 11.46
CA HIS A 22 -10.16 9.54 10.36
C HIS A 22 -9.23 9.11 9.22
N LEU A 23 -9.41 7.88 8.71
CA LEU A 23 -8.83 7.41 7.45
C LEU A 23 -9.63 8.00 6.28
N ASP A 24 -8.93 8.44 5.25
CA ASP A 24 -9.54 8.91 4.01
C ASP A 24 -9.18 7.98 2.84
N GLU A 25 -9.76 8.24 1.68
CA GLU A 25 -9.58 7.43 0.49
C GLU A 25 -8.12 7.38 0.01
N GLN A 26 -7.40 8.51 0.11
CA GLN A 26 -6.00 8.60 -0.32
C GLN A 26 -5.12 7.67 0.52
N HIS A 27 -5.30 7.67 1.85
CA HIS A 27 -4.55 6.79 2.73
C HIS A 27 -4.73 5.31 2.39
N ILE A 28 -5.93 4.89 1.96
CA ILE A 28 -6.22 3.52 1.54
C ILE A 28 -5.47 3.19 0.24
N TYR A 29 -5.43 4.12 -0.72
CA TYR A 29 -4.67 3.92 -1.95
C TYR A 29 -3.16 3.88 -1.73
N ASP A 30 -2.62 4.67 -0.80
CA ASP A 30 -1.19 4.65 -0.47
C ASP A 30 -0.78 3.30 0.14
N LEU A 31 -1.60 2.77 1.06
CA LEU A 31 -1.40 1.45 1.65
C LEU A 31 -1.50 0.34 0.61
N LEU A 32 -2.45 0.45 -0.33
CA LEU A 32 -2.62 -0.52 -1.41
C LEU A 32 -1.41 -0.52 -2.35
N SER A 33 -0.99 0.67 -2.77
CA SER A 33 0.16 0.86 -3.66
C SER A 33 1.43 0.30 -3.04
N ASN A 34 1.61 0.48 -1.73
CA ASN A 34 2.73 -0.09 -0.99
C ASN A 34 2.71 -1.63 -1.01
N ALA A 35 1.57 -2.25 -0.71
CA ALA A 35 1.44 -3.71 -0.68
C ALA A 35 1.55 -4.34 -2.08
N ASP A 36 0.91 -3.74 -3.09
CA ASP A 36 1.00 -4.17 -4.49
C ASP A 36 2.45 -4.11 -5.00
N MET A 37 3.17 -3.02 -4.69
CA MET A 37 4.56 -2.87 -5.09
C MET A 37 5.45 -3.97 -4.49
N VAL A 38 5.21 -4.35 -3.24
CA VAL A 38 5.90 -5.49 -2.63
C VAL A 38 5.59 -6.78 -3.37
N ARG A 39 4.33 -7.06 -3.70
CA ARG A 39 3.94 -8.28 -4.44
C ARG A 39 4.56 -8.39 -5.82
N ARG A 40 4.75 -7.26 -6.51
CA ARG A 40 5.36 -7.22 -7.85
C ARG A 40 6.87 -7.44 -7.84
N ILE A 41 7.52 -7.12 -6.73
CA ILE A 41 8.99 -7.12 -6.62
C ILE A 41 9.49 -8.38 -5.92
N ALA A 42 8.76 -8.84 -4.89
CA ALA A 42 9.23 -9.92 -4.05
C ALA A 42 9.35 -11.24 -4.81
N PRO A 43 10.47 -11.98 -4.67
CA PRO A 43 10.62 -13.30 -5.26
C PRO A 43 9.55 -14.27 -4.76
N ASP A 44 9.21 -15.24 -5.60
CA ASP A 44 8.30 -16.32 -5.23
C ASP A 44 8.77 -17.02 -3.94
N GLY A 45 7.84 -17.20 -3.00
CA GLY A 45 8.12 -17.83 -1.70
C GLY A 45 8.75 -16.90 -0.65
N HIS A 46 9.01 -15.62 -0.96
CA HIS A 46 9.53 -14.68 0.03
C HIS A 46 8.51 -14.45 1.17
N GLU A 47 8.97 -14.40 2.42
CA GLU A 47 8.14 -14.27 3.63
C GLU A 47 7.34 -12.96 3.72
N ILE A 48 7.67 -11.97 2.87
CA ILE A 48 6.96 -10.69 2.80
C ILE A 48 5.66 -10.81 1.99
N LEU A 49 5.55 -11.82 1.11
CA LEU A 49 4.39 -12.00 0.24
C LEU A 49 3.10 -12.25 1.02
N PRO A 50 3.05 -13.14 2.03
CA PRO A 50 1.86 -13.28 2.87
C PRO A 50 1.42 -11.98 3.52
N ILE A 51 2.37 -11.20 4.06
CA ILE A 51 2.07 -9.91 4.72
C ILE A 51 1.48 -8.91 3.72
N ALA A 52 2.07 -8.80 2.54
CA ALA A 52 1.57 -7.90 1.50
C ALA A 52 0.19 -8.36 0.99
N ASN A 53 -0.05 -9.66 0.87
CA ASN A 53 -1.36 -10.22 0.51
C ASN A 53 -2.41 -9.91 1.58
N ASP A 54 -2.10 -10.08 2.86
CA ASP A 54 -3.05 -9.80 3.95
C ASP A 54 -3.45 -8.32 3.97
N MET A 55 -2.50 -7.40 3.76
CA MET A 55 -2.80 -5.97 3.62
C MET A 55 -3.73 -5.69 2.44
N VAL A 56 -3.44 -6.30 1.30
CA VAL A 56 -4.23 -6.20 0.08
C VAL A 56 -5.68 -6.65 0.31
N GLN A 57 -5.87 -7.79 0.98
CA GLN A 57 -7.21 -8.33 1.26
C GLN A 57 -7.97 -7.42 2.25
N ALA A 58 -7.30 -6.95 3.31
CA ALA A 58 -7.90 -6.01 4.26
C ALA A 58 -8.36 -4.72 3.55
N ILE A 59 -7.57 -4.21 2.60
CA ILE A 59 -7.93 -3.02 1.82
C ILE A 59 -9.11 -3.29 0.89
N ALA A 60 -9.13 -4.45 0.21
CA ALA A 60 -10.25 -4.83 -0.63
C ALA A 60 -11.57 -4.89 0.16
N GLU A 61 -11.54 -5.42 1.38
CA GLU A 61 -12.70 -5.44 2.29
C GLU A 61 -13.14 -4.03 2.71
N ILE A 62 -12.18 -3.15 3.03
CA ILE A 62 -12.45 -1.74 3.37
C ILE A 62 -13.12 -1.03 2.18
N GLN A 63 -12.58 -1.18 0.97
CA GLN A 63 -13.11 -0.56 -0.24
C GLN A 63 -14.50 -1.11 -0.59
N ALA A 64 -14.70 -2.42 -0.54
CA ALA A 64 -16.00 -3.05 -0.77
C ALA A 64 -17.06 -2.60 0.26
N ARG A 65 -16.65 -2.37 1.51
CA ARG A 65 -17.54 -1.80 2.53
C ARG A 65 -17.80 -0.31 2.28
N ALA A 66 -16.80 0.46 1.89
CA ALA A 66 -16.96 1.88 1.58
C ALA A 66 -17.92 2.11 0.41
N GLN A 67 -17.84 1.29 -0.65
CA GLN A 67 -18.79 1.32 -1.77
C GLN A 67 -20.24 1.08 -1.32
N ARG A 68 -20.46 0.20 -0.33
CA ARG A 68 -21.80 -0.08 0.20
C ARG A 68 -22.32 0.99 1.16
N LEU A 69 -21.44 1.59 1.96
CA LEU A 69 -21.83 2.50 3.05
C LEU A 69 -21.62 3.98 2.73
N GLY A 70 -21.00 4.31 1.60
CA GLY A 70 -20.67 5.69 1.19
C GLY A 70 -19.60 6.37 2.05
N LYS A 71 -18.89 5.61 2.90
CA LYS A 71 -17.80 6.13 3.74
C LYS A 71 -16.73 5.08 4.01
N PHE A 72 -15.48 5.52 4.06
CA PHE A 72 -14.36 4.69 4.51
C PHE A 72 -14.44 4.49 6.04
N GLY A 73 -14.26 3.25 6.46
CA GLY A 73 -14.22 2.88 7.86
C GLY A 73 -13.45 1.58 8.01
N VAL A 74 -12.63 1.49 9.05
CA VAL A 74 -11.72 0.36 9.29
C VAL A 74 -12.03 -0.22 10.66
N ASN A 75 -12.12 -1.54 10.74
CA ASN A 75 -12.33 -2.25 12.01
C ASN A 75 -10.99 -2.51 12.72
N GLY A 76 -11.05 -3.05 13.95
CA GLY A 76 -9.85 -3.28 14.76
C GLY A 76 -8.86 -4.27 14.14
N ASP A 77 -9.34 -5.32 13.48
CA ASP A 77 -8.50 -6.34 12.87
C ASP A 77 -7.83 -5.85 11.60
N GLU A 78 -8.57 -5.19 10.72
CA GLU A 78 -8.02 -4.54 9.52
C GLU A 78 -6.97 -3.50 9.92
N MET A 79 -7.26 -2.67 10.92
CA MET A 79 -6.30 -1.69 11.44
C MET A 79 -5.04 -2.38 11.95
N ARG A 80 -5.16 -3.50 12.66
CA ARG A 80 -4.01 -4.28 13.14
C ARG A 80 -3.18 -4.84 11.98
N VAL A 81 -3.83 -5.41 10.96
CA VAL A 81 -3.16 -5.94 9.76
C VAL A 81 -2.40 -4.83 9.03
N LEU A 82 -3.04 -3.68 8.81
CA LEU A 82 -2.43 -2.56 8.09
C LEU A 82 -1.26 -1.94 8.88
N ARG A 83 -1.38 -1.82 10.21
CA ARG A 83 -0.30 -1.32 11.08
C ARG A 83 0.93 -2.21 11.08
N ASP A 84 0.73 -3.52 11.26
CA ASP A 84 1.83 -4.47 11.29
C ASP A 84 2.47 -4.63 9.90
N GLY A 85 1.63 -4.64 8.87
CA GLY A 85 2.07 -4.81 7.49
C GLY A 85 2.91 -3.64 6.97
N ILE A 86 2.45 -2.39 7.14
CA ILE A 86 3.11 -1.22 6.53
C ILE A 86 4.56 -1.05 6.99
N GLY A 87 4.86 -1.38 8.25
CA GLY A 87 6.22 -1.32 8.77
C GLY A 87 7.13 -2.31 8.06
N LYS A 88 6.67 -3.56 7.89
CA LYS A 88 7.43 -4.65 7.27
C LYS A 88 7.63 -4.42 5.77
N THR A 89 6.57 -4.02 5.07
CA THR A 89 6.62 -3.74 3.62
C THR A 89 7.51 -2.53 3.32
N MET A 90 7.48 -1.48 4.14
CA MET A 90 8.39 -0.34 3.97
C MET A 90 9.85 -0.69 4.22
N VAL A 91 10.14 -1.55 5.20
CA VAL A 91 11.50 -2.05 5.42
C VAL A 91 11.98 -2.87 4.23
N TYR A 92 11.12 -3.75 3.71
CA TYR A 92 11.42 -4.52 2.50
C TYR A 92 11.74 -3.62 1.30
N LEU A 93 10.86 -2.67 0.97
CA LEU A 93 11.04 -1.78 -0.18
C LEU A 93 12.31 -0.91 -0.07
N ARG A 94 12.76 -0.56 1.14
CA ARG A 94 14.02 0.17 1.34
C ARG A 94 15.26 -0.67 1.00
N ALA A 95 15.15 -2.00 1.04
CA ALA A 95 16.25 -2.91 0.68
C ALA A 95 16.27 -3.26 -0.81
N VAL A 96 15.22 -2.89 -1.56
CA VAL A 96 15.06 -3.19 -2.98
C VAL A 96 15.80 -2.16 -3.85
N PRO A 97 16.45 -2.58 -4.95
CA PRO A 97 17.00 -1.64 -5.94
C PRO A 97 15.95 -0.71 -6.55
N ASN A 98 16.27 0.58 -6.69
CA ASN A 98 15.38 1.56 -7.33
C ASN A 98 14.96 1.18 -8.77
N VAL A 99 15.77 0.39 -9.48
CA VAL A 99 15.43 -0.09 -10.82
C VAL A 99 14.25 -1.07 -10.78
N ASP A 100 14.15 -1.91 -9.76
CA ASP A 100 13.05 -2.87 -9.61
C ASP A 100 11.77 -2.14 -9.17
N ILE A 101 11.90 -1.13 -8.30
CA ILE A 101 10.79 -0.22 -7.95
C ILE A 101 10.25 0.48 -9.20
N SER A 102 11.14 1.05 -10.03
CA SER A 102 10.76 1.75 -11.26
C SER A 102 10.08 0.81 -12.26
N ARG A 103 10.58 -0.42 -12.41
CA ARG A 103 9.99 -1.45 -13.28
C ARG A 103 8.60 -1.85 -12.78
N ALA A 104 8.45 -2.09 -11.47
CA ALA A 104 7.18 -2.46 -10.87
C ALA A 104 6.14 -1.34 -11.01
N ALA A 105 6.52 -0.09 -10.72
CA ALA A 105 5.66 1.08 -10.90
C ALA A 105 5.21 1.25 -12.36
N SER A 106 6.14 1.10 -13.32
CA SER A 106 5.81 1.18 -14.75
C SER A 106 4.84 0.07 -15.18
N ALA A 107 5.00 -1.14 -14.65
CA ALA A 107 4.10 -2.25 -14.91
C ALA A 107 2.69 -2.01 -14.32
N ALA A 108 2.61 -1.44 -13.11
CA ALA A 108 1.35 -1.08 -12.47
C ALA A 108 0.60 0.00 -13.25
N LEU A 109 1.29 1.04 -13.73
CA LEU A 109 0.71 2.08 -14.59
C LEU A 109 0.20 1.49 -15.91
N ALA A 110 1.01 0.66 -16.58
CA ALA A 110 0.60 0.02 -17.84
C ALA A 110 -0.59 -0.95 -17.65
N GLU A 111 -0.78 -1.50 -16.46
CA GLU A 111 -1.97 -2.29 -16.12
C GLU A 111 -3.18 -1.42 -15.88
N PHE A 112 -3.02 -0.34 -15.12
CA PHE A 112 -4.07 0.65 -14.88
C PHE A 112 -4.55 1.27 -16.21
N ASP A 113 -3.64 1.71 -17.08
CA ASP A 113 -3.99 2.30 -18.39
C ASP A 113 -4.79 1.34 -19.27
N ARG A 114 -4.54 0.03 -19.15
CA ARG A 114 -5.27 -0.99 -19.94
C ARG A 114 -6.62 -1.37 -19.36
N THR A 115 -6.78 -1.30 -18.04
CA THR A 115 -7.95 -1.92 -17.36
C THR A 115 -8.80 -0.93 -16.58
N GLY A 116 -8.31 0.30 -16.36
CA GLY A 116 -8.91 1.30 -15.49
C GLY A 116 -8.83 0.94 -14.00
N VAL A 117 -8.16 -0.15 -13.64
CA VAL A 117 -8.07 -0.66 -12.26
C VAL A 117 -6.68 -1.22 -11.98
N LEU A 118 -6.19 -1.06 -10.76
CA LEU A 118 -5.07 -1.87 -10.27
C LEU A 118 -5.65 -3.21 -9.84
N ARG A 119 -5.37 -4.29 -10.56
CA ARG A 119 -5.85 -5.62 -10.15
C ARG A 119 -5.03 -6.09 -8.96
N VAL A 120 -5.77 -6.41 -7.92
CA VAL A 120 -5.30 -6.94 -6.67
C VAL A 120 -5.28 -8.46 -6.77
#